data_AF-A0A6B1ABV4-F1
#
_entry.id   AF-A0A6B1ABV4-F1
#
_cell.length_a   1.000
_cell.length_b   1.000
_cell.length_c   1.000
_cell.angle_alpha   90.00
_cell.angle_beta   90.00
_cell.angle_gamma   90.00
#
_symmetry.space_group_name_H-M   'P 1'
#
loop_
_entity.id
_entity.type
_entity.pdbx_description
1 polymer ?
#
loop_
_entity_poly.entity_id
_entity_poly.type
_entity_poly.pdbx_seq_one_letter_code
_entity_poly.pdbx_strand_id
1 'polypeptide(L)'
;MRVLLKRFAGRFALTMSLVVLEAVGWILFPLFIGRAIDSVLADSTRGLYEFGALGIATMLIAIVRRLVDSRAYARIYVGLGEEMVGADEESDTSIRTARLGMLREVVEFFENSLPALVNSLIGLGGTVLILWLLNVPVFLGCLLVAVATVTLYALTGRLTTRYNEGFNDQYERQVDAVHSGNPRRLGEHLRAMMRWNIRLSDLEAGTFGLNWVFMTGLLVFAVASAAEQTLEYGAVFAIVMYVFQFVESMLGIPLYYQQWLRLREISGRLAGVGVEAGAAA
;
A
#
# COMPACT_ATOMS: atom_id res chain seq x y z
N MET A 1 18.83 12.05 10.43
CA MET A 1 17.43 12.41 10.06
C MET A 1 17.17 13.93 10.06
N ARG A 2 17.30 14.64 11.20
CA ARG A 2 16.86 16.04 11.34
C ARG A 2 17.64 17.04 10.47
N VAL A 3 18.93 16.83 10.22
CA VAL A 3 19.75 17.76 9.42
C VAL A 3 19.45 17.64 7.92
N LEU A 4 19.36 16.40 7.41
CA LEU A 4 18.97 16.09 6.03
C LEU A 4 17.55 16.57 5.71
N LEU A 5 16.59 16.25 6.59
CA LEU A 5 15.21 16.70 6.46
C LEU A 5 15.11 18.22 6.57
N LYS A 6 15.92 18.92 7.39
CA LYS A 6 15.89 20.39 7.46
C LYS A 6 16.45 21.06 6.22
N ARG A 7 17.55 20.55 5.64
CA ARG A 7 18.19 21.13 4.44
C ARG A 7 17.32 20.97 3.19
N PHE A 8 16.62 19.85 3.06
CA PHE A 8 15.73 19.56 1.93
C PHE A 8 14.23 19.63 2.29
N ALA A 9 13.88 20.15 3.47
CA ALA A 9 12.51 20.19 4.02
C ALA A 9 11.50 20.77 3.03
N GLY A 10 11.82 21.91 2.42
CA GLY A 10 10.91 22.58 1.50
C GLY A 10 10.60 21.76 0.26
N ARG A 11 11.61 21.05 -0.29
CA ARG A 11 11.42 20.19 -1.47
C ARG A 11 10.64 18.94 -1.13
N PHE A 12 10.95 18.33 0.02
CA PHE A 12 10.24 17.16 0.50
C PHE A 12 8.78 17.48 0.88
N ALA A 13 8.54 18.63 1.51
CA ALA A 13 7.19 19.10 1.80
C ALA A 13 6.40 19.37 0.52
N LEU A 14 7.04 19.94 -0.51
CA LEU A 14 6.44 20.14 -1.82
C LEU A 14 6.04 18.80 -2.46
N THR A 15 6.95 17.84 -2.55
CA THR A 15 6.65 16.51 -3.14
C THR A 15 5.53 15.82 -2.38
N MET A 16 5.58 15.80 -1.05
CA MET A 16 4.52 15.23 -0.21
C MET A 16 3.18 15.95 -0.39
N SER A 17 3.17 17.28 -0.48
CA SER A 17 1.92 18.03 -0.71
C SER A 17 1.26 17.65 -2.04
N LEU A 18 2.06 17.44 -3.10
CA LEU A 18 1.56 17.02 -4.40
C LEU A 18 1.04 15.57 -4.37
N VAL A 19 1.67 14.68 -3.60
CA VAL A 19 1.16 13.31 -3.36
C VAL A 19 -0.21 13.37 -2.69
N VAL A 20 -0.35 14.15 -1.62
CA VAL A 20 -1.64 14.30 -0.91
C VAL A 20 -2.72 14.87 -1.83
N LEU A 21 -2.39 15.93 -2.59
CA LEU A 21 -3.33 16.54 -3.52
C LEU A 21 -3.77 15.58 -4.62
N GLU A 22 -2.85 14.80 -5.18
CA GLU A 22 -3.20 13.77 -6.17
C GLU A 22 -4.11 12.70 -5.55
N ALA A 23 -3.78 12.20 -4.35
CA ALA A 23 -4.58 11.20 -3.66
C ALA A 23 -6.01 11.67 -3.39
N VAL A 24 -6.17 12.92 -2.93
CA VAL A 24 -7.49 13.54 -2.72
C VAL A 24 -8.22 13.66 -4.05
N GLY A 25 -7.53 14.08 -5.12
CA GLY A 25 -8.10 14.13 -6.47
C GLY A 25 -8.73 12.80 -6.87
N TRP A 26 -7.97 11.70 -6.76
CA TRP A 26 -8.46 10.35 -7.06
C TRP A 26 -9.64 9.91 -6.21
N ILE A 27 -9.64 10.22 -4.91
CA ILE A 27 -10.73 9.88 -4.00
C ILE A 27 -12.03 10.62 -4.35
N LEU A 28 -11.96 11.82 -4.93
CA LEU A 28 -13.15 12.58 -5.29
C LEU A 28 -13.84 12.07 -6.57
N PHE A 29 -13.21 11.19 -7.36
CA PHE A 29 -13.77 10.72 -8.63
C PHE A 29 -15.16 10.09 -8.48
N PRO A 30 -15.40 9.09 -7.60
CA PRO A 30 -16.72 8.49 -7.46
C PRO A 30 -17.82 9.50 -7.14
N LEU A 31 -17.54 10.46 -6.25
CA LEU A 31 -18.47 11.52 -5.88
C LEU A 31 -18.83 12.44 -7.07
N PHE A 32 -17.83 12.83 -7.87
CA PHE A 32 -18.06 13.69 -9.03
C PHE A 32 -18.69 12.94 -10.19
N ILE A 33 -18.41 11.66 -10.36
CA ILE A 33 -19.14 10.79 -11.30
C ILE A 33 -20.61 10.71 -10.88
N GLY A 34 -20.88 10.51 -9.59
CA GLY A 34 -22.24 10.54 -9.04
C GLY A 34 -22.96 11.85 -9.38
N ARG A 35 -22.36 13.00 -9.05
CA ARG A 35 -22.93 14.31 -9.40
C ARG A 35 -23.14 14.51 -10.90
N ALA A 36 -22.24 13.99 -11.74
CA ALA A 36 -22.40 14.06 -13.18
C ALA A 36 -23.61 13.25 -13.66
N ILE A 37 -23.82 12.05 -13.10
CA ILE A 37 -24.99 11.22 -13.39
C ILE A 37 -26.27 11.95 -12.99
N ASP A 38 -26.36 12.42 -11.74
CA ASP A 38 -27.56 13.10 -11.24
C ASP A 38 -27.86 14.39 -12.03
N SER A 39 -26.82 15.15 -12.38
CA SER A 39 -26.95 16.35 -13.21
C SER A 39 -27.57 16.03 -14.58
N VAL A 40 -27.07 15.00 -15.27
CA VAL A 40 -27.58 14.63 -16.60
C VAL A 40 -29.02 14.13 -16.54
N LEU A 41 -29.34 13.32 -15.52
CA LEU A 41 -30.70 12.84 -15.31
C LEU A 41 -31.68 13.99 -14.99
N ALA A 42 -31.17 15.10 -14.46
CA ALA A 42 -31.91 16.34 -14.24
C ALA A 42 -31.81 17.34 -15.42
N ASP A 43 -31.49 16.88 -16.63
CA ASP A 43 -31.35 17.68 -17.86
C ASP A 43 -30.33 18.84 -17.76
N SER A 44 -29.32 18.70 -16.88
CA SER A 44 -28.25 19.67 -16.67
C SER A 44 -26.88 19.11 -17.02
N THR A 45 -26.03 19.91 -17.66
CA THR A 45 -24.65 19.52 -18.01
C THR A 45 -23.61 19.99 -16.99
N ARG A 46 -24.04 20.68 -15.92
CA ARG A 46 -23.13 21.24 -14.92
C ARG A 46 -22.21 20.20 -14.29
N GLY A 47 -22.77 19.05 -13.90
CA GLY A 47 -22.00 17.96 -13.28
C GLY A 47 -20.92 17.38 -14.21
N LEU A 48 -21.13 17.40 -15.54
CA LEU A 48 -20.11 16.98 -16.51
C LEU A 48 -18.92 17.91 -16.51
N TYR A 49 -19.16 19.23 -16.47
CA TYR A 49 -18.07 20.21 -16.42
C TYR A 49 -17.31 20.12 -15.10
N GLU A 50 -18.01 19.92 -13.98
CA GLU A 50 -17.37 19.71 -12.67
C GLU A 50 -16.50 18.45 -12.65
N PHE A 51 -17.00 17.33 -13.19
CA PHE A 51 -16.24 16.09 -13.31
C PHE A 51 -15.03 16.24 -14.26
N GLY A 52 -15.22 16.86 -15.42
CA GLY A 52 -14.13 17.12 -16.37
C GLY A 52 -13.05 18.04 -15.78
N ALA A 53 -13.45 19.08 -15.06
CA ALA A 53 -12.53 19.98 -14.37
C ALA A 53 -11.72 19.25 -13.29
N LEU A 54 -12.35 18.39 -12.48
CA LEU A 54 -11.65 17.55 -11.51
C LEU A 54 -10.64 16.62 -12.19
N GLY A 55 -11.04 15.97 -13.29
CA GLY A 55 -10.19 15.06 -14.05
C GLY A 55 -8.94 15.76 -14.59
N ILE A 56 -9.12 16.91 -15.23
CA ILE A 56 -8.02 17.73 -15.76
C ILE A 56 -7.12 18.23 -14.62
N ALA A 57 -7.70 18.75 -13.54
CA ALA A 57 -6.92 19.23 -12.40
C ALA A 57 -6.08 18.11 -11.76
N THR A 58 -6.68 16.94 -11.53
CA THR A 58 -5.97 15.78 -10.97
C THR A 58 -4.88 15.29 -11.90
N MET A 59 -5.14 15.23 -13.21
CA MET A 59 -4.13 14.87 -14.21
C MET A 59 -2.95 15.85 -14.22
N LEU A 60 -3.21 17.16 -14.19
CA LEU A 60 -2.16 18.17 -14.14
C LEU A 60 -1.33 18.05 -12.87
N ILE A 61 -1.96 17.84 -11.72
CA ILE A 61 -1.28 17.59 -10.44
C ILE A 61 -0.39 16.34 -10.56
N ALA A 62 -0.91 15.24 -11.11
CA ALA A 62 -0.17 14.00 -11.28
C ALA A 62 1.07 14.17 -12.20
N ILE A 63 0.93 14.92 -13.30
CA ILE A 63 2.05 15.23 -14.20
C ILE A 63 3.10 16.09 -13.48
N VAL A 64 2.68 17.20 -12.87
CA VAL A 64 3.58 18.09 -12.14
C VAL A 64 4.30 17.34 -11.04
N ARG A 65 3.60 16.49 -10.28
CA ARG A 65 4.20 15.67 -9.24
C ARG A 65 5.29 14.76 -9.79
N ARG A 66 5.01 13.96 -10.82
CA ARG A 66 6.02 13.06 -11.42
C ARG A 66 7.26 13.82 -11.92
N LEU A 67 7.05 15.01 -12.47
CA LEU A 67 8.14 15.89 -12.92
C LEU A 67 8.95 16.46 -11.76
N VAL A 68 8.30 16.86 -10.66
CA VAL A 68 8.94 17.43 -9.48
C VAL A 68 9.67 16.35 -8.68
N ASP A 69 9.04 15.20 -8.43
CA ASP A 69 9.57 14.09 -7.64
C ASP A 69 10.92 13.62 -8.22
N SER A 70 10.92 13.19 -9.48
CA SER A 70 12.13 12.69 -10.17
C SER A 70 13.30 13.68 -10.11
N ARG A 71 13.04 14.97 -10.34
CA ARG A 71 14.07 16.03 -10.30
C ARG A 71 14.49 16.41 -8.89
N ALA A 72 13.59 16.32 -7.91
CA ALA A 72 13.88 16.63 -6.52
C ALA A 72 14.75 15.54 -5.90
N TYR A 73 14.36 14.28 -6.07
CA TYR A 73 15.08 13.14 -5.50
C TYR A 73 16.43 12.90 -6.17
N ALA A 74 16.56 13.09 -7.49
CA ALA A 74 17.86 13.05 -8.17
C ALA A 74 18.85 14.07 -7.58
N ARG A 75 18.41 15.32 -7.35
CA ARG A 75 19.25 16.36 -6.74
C ARG A 75 19.60 16.07 -5.29
N ILE A 76 18.66 15.50 -4.52
CA ILE A 76 18.93 15.04 -3.15
C ILE A 76 20.01 13.96 -3.17
N TYR A 77 19.89 12.97 -4.06
CA TYR A 77 20.88 11.89 -4.17
C TYR A 77 22.29 12.41 -4.48
N VAL A 78 22.43 13.27 -5.51
CA VAL A 78 23.73 13.84 -5.89
C VAL A 78 24.34 14.66 -4.75
N GLY A 79 23.57 15.59 -4.16
CA GLY A 79 24.09 16.46 -3.10
C GLY A 79 24.50 15.70 -1.84
N LEU A 80 23.77 14.64 -1.49
CA LEU A 80 24.13 13.78 -0.35
C LEU A 80 25.30 12.86 -0.65
N GLY A 81 25.43 12.40 -1.90
CA GLY A 81 26.57 11.60 -2.34
C GLY A 81 27.87 12.40 -2.28
N GLU A 82 27.86 13.64 -2.76
CA GLU A 82 29.02 14.54 -2.73
C GLU A 82 29.46 14.88 -1.30
N GLU A 83 28.52 15.23 -0.42
CA GLU A 83 28.80 15.55 0.99
C GLU A 83 29.39 14.35 1.75
N MET A 84 28.89 13.15 1.47
CA MET A 84 29.35 11.93 2.13
C MET A 84 30.74 11.47 1.66
N VAL A 85 31.10 11.71 0.40
CA VAL A 85 32.45 11.41 -0.09
C VAL A 85 33.46 12.43 0.42
N GLY A 86 33.07 13.70 0.55
CA GLY A 86 33.93 14.78 1.05
C GLY A 86 34.15 14.77 2.57
N ALA A 87 33.25 14.19 3.35
CA ALA A 87 33.34 14.16 4.82
C ALA A 87 34.28 13.07 5.37
N ASP A 88 34.72 12.11 4.56
CA ASP A 88 35.36 10.89 5.04
C ASP A 88 36.55 10.45 4.17
N GLU A 89 37.50 11.39 3.95
CA GLU A 89 38.67 11.23 3.07
C GLU A 89 39.63 10.09 3.45
N GLU A 90 39.59 9.58 4.68
CA GLU A 90 40.44 8.46 5.15
C GLU A 90 39.79 7.08 5.05
N SER A 91 38.48 7.00 4.77
CA SER A 91 37.75 5.73 4.72
C SER A 91 38.06 4.92 3.45
N ASP A 92 38.12 3.59 3.58
CA ASP A 92 38.36 2.66 2.46
C ASP A 92 37.26 2.75 1.39
N THR A 93 37.64 2.55 0.12
CA THR A 93 36.76 2.70 -1.05
C THR A 93 35.54 1.75 -0.96
N SER A 94 35.73 0.58 -0.35
CA SER A 94 34.65 -0.37 -0.07
C SER A 94 33.57 0.20 0.86
N ILE A 95 33.99 0.90 1.93
CA ILE A 95 33.08 1.52 2.91
C ILE A 95 32.30 2.67 2.27
N ARG A 96 32.97 3.53 1.49
CA ARG A 96 32.29 4.62 0.77
C ARG A 96 31.26 4.11 -0.23
N THR A 97 31.61 3.06 -0.97
CA THR A 97 30.70 2.44 -1.95
C THR A 97 29.48 1.82 -1.26
N ALA A 98 29.68 1.12 -0.14
CA ALA A 98 28.59 0.56 0.64
C ALA A 98 27.65 1.66 1.16
N ARG A 99 28.20 2.77 1.68
CA ARG A 99 27.40 3.91 2.13
C ARG A 99 26.64 4.60 1.00
N LEU A 100 27.21 4.74 -0.19
CA LEU A 100 26.51 5.24 -1.38
C LEU A 100 25.35 4.33 -1.79
N GLY A 101 25.55 3.01 -1.71
CA GLY A 101 24.48 2.03 -1.91
C GLY A 101 23.32 2.23 -0.92
N MET A 102 23.63 2.42 0.36
CA MET A 102 22.60 2.68 1.38
C MET A 102 21.87 4.01 1.16
N LEU A 103 22.59 5.06 0.77
CA LEU A 103 22.00 6.35 0.45
C LEU A 103 21.02 6.24 -0.74
N ARG A 104 21.39 5.48 -1.77
CA ARG A 104 20.52 5.24 -2.93
C ARG A 104 19.22 4.56 -2.51
N GLU A 105 19.30 3.52 -1.68
CA GLU A 105 18.14 2.79 -1.17
C GLU A 105 17.19 3.71 -0.38
N VAL A 106 17.75 4.60 0.43
CA VAL A 106 16.99 5.60 1.20
C VAL A 106 16.25 6.56 0.26
N VAL A 107 16.93 7.13 -0.73
CA VAL A 107 16.31 8.07 -1.67
C VAL A 107 15.23 7.37 -2.48
N GLU A 108 15.48 6.14 -2.96
CA GLU A 108 14.51 5.34 -3.70
C GLU A 108 13.26 5.03 -2.86
N PHE A 109 13.43 4.78 -1.57
CA PHE A 109 12.31 4.60 -0.65
C PHE A 109 11.45 5.88 -0.57
N PHE A 110 12.08 7.05 -0.40
CA PHE A 110 11.36 8.33 -0.35
C PHE A 110 10.69 8.69 -1.68
N GLU A 111 11.29 8.29 -2.80
CA GLU A 111 10.74 8.54 -4.13
C GLU A 111 9.56 7.63 -4.48
N ASN A 112 9.60 6.35 -4.08
CA ASN A 112 8.63 5.36 -4.55
C ASN A 112 7.74 4.81 -3.43
N SER A 113 8.36 4.32 -2.36
CA SER A 113 7.65 3.59 -1.30
C SER A 113 6.84 4.53 -0.40
N LEU A 114 7.39 5.69 -0.05
CA LEU A 114 6.69 6.64 0.81
C LEU A 114 5.44 7.25 0.14
N PRO A 115 5.48 7.71 -1.13
CA PRO A 115 4.26 8.15 -1.82
C PRO A 115 3.21 7.04 -1.90
N ALA A 116 3.61 5.80 -2.17
CA ALA A 116 2.70 4.66 -2.20
C ALA A 116 2.01 4.43 -0.85
N LEU A 117 2.76 4.50 0.26
CA LEU A 117 2.21 4.43 1.62
C LEU A 117 1.21 5.55 1.89
N VAL A 118 1.57 6.78 1.56
CA VAL A 118 0.72 7.96 1.77
C VAL A 118 -0.57 7.84 0.95
N ASN A 119 -0.48 7.46 -0.33
CA ASN A 119 -1.64 7.21 -1.18
C ASN A 119 -2.56 6.14 -0.60
N SER A 120 -1.99 5.07 -0.04
CA SER A 120 -2.74 3.96 0.54
C SER A 120 -3.48 4.38 1.82
N LEU A 121 -2.82 5.14 2.69
CA LEU A 121 -3.41 5.68 3.92
C LEU A 121 -4.52 6.69 3.62
N ILE A 122 -4.26 7.61 2.69
CA ILE A 122 -5.25 8.61 2.28
C ILE A 122 -6.41 7.94 1.53
N GLY A 123 -6.13 6.96 0.67
CA GLY A 123 -7.11 6.14 -0.02
C GLY A 123 -8.06 5.47 0.96
N LEU A 124 -7.55 4.61 1.84
CA LEU A 124 -8.38 3.90 2.81
C LEU A 124 -9.09 4.86 3.77
N GLY A 125 -8.37 5.82 4.36
CA GLY A 125 -8.93 6.77 5.32
C GLY A 125 -9.97 7.70 4.68
N GLY A 126 -9.71 8.17 3.47
CA GLY A 126 -10.62 9.04 2.72
C GLY A 126 -11.87 8.30 2.25
N THR A 127 -11.74 7.05 1.77
CA THR A 127 -12.90 6.22 1.43
C THR A 127 -13.80 6.00 2.65
N VAL A 128 -13.22 5.63 3.79
CA VAL A 128 -13.98 5.41 5.04
C VAL A 128 -14.64 6.71 5.53
N LEU A 129 -13.92 7.84 5.47
CA LEU A 129 -14.46 9.15 5.82
C LEU A 129 -15.64 9.55 4.93
N ILE A 130 -15.51 9.37 3.62
CA ILE A 130 -16.59 9.72 2.68
C ILE A 130 -17.79 8.80 2.86
N LEU A 131 -17.59 7.49 3.07
CA LEU A 131 -18.68 6.58 3.37
C LEU A 131 -19.43 6.97 4.65
N TRP A 132 -18.70 7.38 5.70
CA TRP A 132 -19.33 7.90 6.92
C TRP A 132 -20.18 9.14 6.66
N LEU A 133 -19.72 10.05 5.80
CA LEU A 133 -20.45 11.27 5.42
C LEU A 133 -21.66 10.99 4.51
N LEU A 134 -21.57 10.00 3.61
CA LEU A 134 -22.61 9.70 2.64
C LEU A 134 -23.68 8.74 3.16
N ASN A 135 -23.29 7.68 3.88
CA ASN A 135 -24.20 6.63 4.31
C ASN A 135 -23.65 5.89 5.55
N VAL A 136 -24.08 6.32 6.73
CA VAL A 136 -23.62 5.78 8.02
C VAL A 136 -23.85 4.27 8.16
N PRO A 137 -25.00 3.69 7.76
CA PRO A 137 -25.18 2.23 7.76
C PRO A 137 -24.14 1.48 6.93
N VAL A 138 -23.85 1.93 5.70
CA VAL A 138 -22.81 1.32 4.85
C VAL A 138 -21.44 1.41 5.52
N PHE A 139 -21.12 2.55 6.12
CA PHE A 139 -19.87 2.73 6.89
C PHE A 139 -19.76 1.72 8.05
N LEU A 140 -20.83 1.51 8.82
CA LEU A 140 -20.85 0.49 9.89
C LEU A 140 -20.70 -0.93 9.32
N GLY A 141 -21.30 -1.20 8.16
CA GLY A 141 -21.10 -2.45 7.41
C GLY A 141 -19.64 -2.67 7.02
N CYS A 142 -18.95 -1.63 6.56
CA CYS A 142 -17.52 -1.68 6.24
C CYS A 142 -16.68 -2.01 7.49
N LEU A 143 -16.97 -1.37 8.63
CA LEU A 143 -16.28 -1.66 9.89
C LEU A 143 -16.51 -3.10 10.36
N LEU A 144 -17.74 -3.60 10.26
CA LEU A 144 -18.08 -4.97 10.60
C LEU A 144 -17.31 -5.96 9.73
N VAL A 145 -17.27 -5.73 8.42
CA VAL A 145 -16.50 -6.59 7.50
C VAL A 145 -15.00 -6.51 7.79
N ALA A 146 -14.44 -5.32 8.04
CA ALA A 146 -13.03 -5.20 8.44
C ALA A 146 -12.72 -6.04 9.70
N VAL A 147 -13.54 -5.93 10.74
CA VAL A 147 -13.39 -6.72 11.98
C VAL A 147 -13.53 -8.22 11.70
N ALA A 148 -14.50 -8.62 10.86
CA ALA A 148 -14.70 -10.01 10.48
C ALA A 148 -13.49 -10.57 9.72
N THR A 149 -12.93 -9.82 8.77
CA THR A 149 -11.72 -10.19 8.02
C THR A 149 -10.51 -10.33 8.96
N VAL A 150 -10.27 -9.36 9.84
CA VAL A 150 -9.15 -9.44 10.81
C VAL A 150 -9.32 -10.64 11.74
N THR A 151 -10.54 -10.88 12.22
CA THR A 151 -10.83 -12.02 13.10
C THR A 151 -10.63 -13.34 12.36
N LEU A 152 -11.05 -13.44 11.10
CA LEU A 152 -10.82 -14.61 10.26
C LEU A 152 -9.32 -14.93 10.15
N TYR A 153 -8.49 -13.94 9.79
CA TYR A 153 -7.05 -14.12 9.71
C TYR A 153 -6.39 -14.43 11.07
N ALA A 154 -6.89 -13.85 12.17
CA ALA A 154 -6.39 -14.15 13.51
C ALA A 154 -6.69 -15.61 13.92
N LEU A 155 -7.88 -16.13 13.57
CA LEU A 155 -8.28 -17.50 13.86
C LEU A 155 -7.51 -18.52 13.01
N THR A 156 -7.30 -18.23 11.72
CA THR A 156 -6.56 -19.12 10.80
C THR A 156 -5.05 -18.95 10.88
N GLY A 157 -4.56 -17.88 11.52
CA GLY A 157 -3.13 -17.57 11.63
C GLY A 157 -2.31 -18.71 12.23
N ARG A 158 -2.80 -19.35 13.32
CA ARG A 158 -2.09 -20.49 13.94
C ARG A 158 -1.93 -21.68 12.99
N LEU A 159 -2.96 -21.97 12.20
CA LEU A 159 -2.92 -23.05 11.21
C LEU A 159 -1.97 -22.69 10.06
N THR A 160 -2.05 -21.45 9.59
CA THR A 160 -1.19 -20.91 8.53
C THR A 160 0.29 -21.01 8.93
N THR A 161 0.65 -20.57 10.14
CA THR A 161 2.01 -20.72 10.69
C THR A 161 2.44 -22.18 10.74
N ARG A 162 1.60 -23.07 11.28
CA ARG A 162 1.91 -24.50 11.38
C ARG A 162 2.14 -25.15 10.00
N TYR A 163 1.35 -24.81 8.99
CA TYR A 163 1.50 -25.36 7.65
C TYR A 163 2.74 -24.81 6.95
N ASN A 164 3.05 -23.52 7.15
CA ASN A 164 4.30 -22.90 6.68
C ASN A 164 5.55 -23.53 7.31
N GLU A 165 5.55 -23.74 8.63
CA GLU A 165 6.63 -24.43 9.34
C GLU A 165 6.82 -25.85 8.77
N GLY A 166 5.73 -26.61 8.61
CA GLY A 166 5.79 -27.96 8.05
C GLY A 166 6.31 -28.01 6.60
N PHE A 167 6.02 -26.98 5.80
CA PHE A 167 6.56 -26.84 4.44
C PHE A 167 8.06 -26.49 4.47
N ASN A 168 8.47 -25.52 5.29
CA ASN A 168 9.86 -25.10 5.45
C ASN A 168 10.75 -26.23 5.97
N ASP A 169 10.28 -27.01 6.94
CA ASP A 169 11.00 -28.18 7.45
C ASP A 169 11.26 -29.24 6.36
N GLN A 170 10.36 -29.35 5.36
CA GLN A 170 10.63 -30.20 4.20
C GLN A 170 11.63 -29.53 3.26
N TYR A 171 11.47 -28.24 3.01
CA TYR A 171 12.40 -27.50 2.16
C TYR A 171 13.86 -27.62 2.64
N GLU A 172 14.13 -27.49 3.93
CA GLU A 172 15.47 -27.66 4.50
C GLU A 172 16.02 -29.09 4.31
N ARG A 173 15.17 -30.11 4.40
CA ARG A 173 15.54 -31.53 4.21
C ARG A 173 15.69 -31.94 2.74
N GLN A 174 15.45 -31.04 1.80
CA GLN A 174 15.52 -31.33 0.37
C GLN A 174 16.94 -31.70 -0.07
N VAL A 175 17.97 -31.08 0.52
CA VAL A 175 19.38 -31.36 0.21
C VAL A 175 19.71 -32.83 0.46
N ASP A 176 19.26 -33.39 1.59
CA ASP A 176 19.49 -34.80 1.94
C ASP A 176 18.74 -35.76 1.00
N ALA A 177 17.53 -35.39 0.59
CA ALA A 177 16.72 -36.18 -0.33
C ALA A 177 17.36 -36.25 -1.72
N VAL A 178 17.91 -35.13 -2.21
CA VAL A 178 18.63 -35.06 -3.49
C VAL A 178 19.98 -35.78 -3.40
N HIS A 179 20.75 -35.54 -2.35
CA HIS A 179 22.05 -36.18 -2.12
C HIS A 179 21.96 -37.71 -2.05
N SER A 180 20.82 -38.25 -1.58
CA SER A 180 20.60 -39.69 -1.51
C SER A 180 20.63 -40.43 -2.86
N GLY A 181 20.47 -39.70 -3.99
CA GLY A 181 20.46 -40.27 -5.34
C GLY A 181 19.37 -41.30 -5.62
N ASN A 182 18.42 -41.51 -4.69
CA ASN A 182 17.39 -42.54 -4.78
C ASN A 182 16.05 -41.92 -5.24
N PRO A 183 15.57 -42.25 -6.46
CA PRO A 183 14.35 -41.67 -7.02
C PRO A 183 13.09 -41.90 -6.16
N ARG A 184 13.01 -43.03 -5.43
CA ARG A 184 11.86 -43.33 -4.56
C ARG A 184 11.84 -42.41 -3.34
N ARG A 185 13.00 -42.24 -2.69
CA ARG A 185 13.16 -41.36 -1.52
C ARG A 185 12.91 -39.89 -1.88
N LEU A 186 13.41 -39.46 -3.04
CA LEU A 186 13.11 -38.13 -3.58
C LEU A 186 11.59 -37.97 -3.84
N GLY A 187 10.95 -38.96 -4.47
CA GLY A 187 9.51 -38.90 -4.73
C GLY A 187 8.65 -38.85 -3.47
N GLU A 188 9.02 -39.57 -2.41
CA GLU A 188 8.35 -39.51 -1.11
C GLU A 188 8.50 -38.14 -0.44
N HIS A 189 9.70 -37.58 -0.51
CA HIS A 189 10.00 -36.25 -0.01
C HIS A 189 9.19 -35.16 -0.73
N LEU A 190 9.20 -35.16 -2.07
CA LEU A 190 8.41 -34.23 -2.88
C LEU A 190 6.92 -34.35 -2.59
N ARG A 191 6.38 -35.57 -2.44
CA ARG A 191 4.99 -35.78 -2.02
C ARG A 191 4.71 -35.23 -0.62
N ALA A 192 5.64 -35.35 0.32
CA ALA A 192 5.49 -34.78 1.66
C ALA A 192 5.47 -33.25 1.64
N MET A 193 6.37 -32.63 0.89
CA MET A 193 6.41 -31.18 0.67
C MET A 193 5.10 -30.69 0.04
N MET A 194 4.62 -31.36 -1.01
CA MET A 194 3.36 -30.99 -1.67
C MET A 194 2.13 -31.16 -0.78
N ARG A 195 2.11 -32.12 0.15
CA ARG A 195 1.00 -32.23 1.12
C ARG A 195 0.88 -31.00 2.01
N TRP A 196 1.99 -30.42 2.45
CA TRP A 196 1.96 -29.17 3.23
C TRP A 196 1.54 -27.99 2.36
N ASN A 197 2.09 -27.88 1.15
CA ASN A 197 1.71 -26.83 0.21
C ASN A 197 0.21 -26.85 -0.13
N ILE A 198 -0.36 -28.03 -0.39
CA ILE A 198 -1.79 -28.18 -0.67
C ILE A 198 -2.63 -27.77 0.55
N ARG A 199 -2.26 -28.21 1.76
CA ARG A 199 -2.99 -27.83 2.99
C ARG A 199 -2.96 -26.33 3.26
N LEU A 200 -1.83 -25.67 2.99
CA LEU A 200 -1.71 -24.22 3.08
C LEU A 200 -2.60 -23.55 2.03
N SER A 201 -2.50 -23.98 0.77
CA SER A 201 -3.31 -23.46 -0.33
C SER A 201 -4.82 -23.65 -0.10
N ASP A 202 -5.25 -24.79 0.44
CA ASP A 202 -6.66 -25.06 0.76
C ASP A 202 -7.19 -24.12 1.85
N LEU A 203 -6.36 -23.85 2.86
CA LEU A 203 -6.68 -22.88 3.93
C LEU A 203 -6.77 -21.46 3.38
N GLU A 204 -5.81 -21.06 2.54
CA GLU A 204 -5.81 -19.75 1.87
C GLU A 204 -7.02 -19.60 0.95
N ALA A 205 -7.36 -20.63 0.17
CA ALA A 205 -8.54 -20.63 -0.69
C ALA A 205 -9.83 -20.49 0.13
N GLY A 206 -9.94 -21.18 1.26
CA GLY A 206 -11.10 -21.06 2.17
C GLY A 206 -11.23 -19.66 2.77
N THR A 207 -10.12 -19.08 3.26
CA THR A 207 -10.13 -17.71 3.81
C THR A 207 -10.43 -16.66 2.74
N PHE A 208 -9.86 -16.80 1.55
CA PHE A 208 -10.16 -15.95 0.40
C PHE A 208 -11.64 -16.00 0.01
N GLY A 209 -12.20 -17.22 -0.12
CA GLY A 209 -13.61 -17.41 -0.47
C GLY A 209 -14.55 -16.80 0.57
N LEU A 210 -14.28 -17.00 1.86
CA LEU A 210 -15.10 -16.43 2.93
C LEU A 210 -15.02 -14.90 2.96
N ASN A 211 -13.84 -14.32 2.72
CA ASN A 211 -13.68 -12.88 2.61
C ASN A 211 -14.50 -12.32 1.43
N TRP A 212 -14.51 -13.00 0.29
CA TRP A 212 -15.35 -12.63 -0.85
C TRP A 212 -16.85 -12.67 -0.54
N VAL A 213 -17.31 -13.62 0.28
CA VAL A 213 -18.70 -13.64 0.76
C VAL A 213 -19.01 -12.40 1.59
N PHE A 214 -18.12 -12.01 2.52
CA PHE A 214 -18.30 -10.78 3.30
C PHE A 214 -18.36 -9.53 2.42
N MET A 215 -17.43 -9.40 1.47
CA MET A 215 -17.36 -8.24 0.57
C MET A 215 -18.58 -8.17 -0.37
N THR A 216 -19.04 -9.32 -0.88
CA THR A 216 -20.25 -9.40 -1.70
C THR A 216 -21.50 -9.04 -0.89
N GLY A 217 -21.60 -9.55 0.34
CA GLY A 217 -22.69 -9.21 1.26
C GLY A 217 -22.72 -7.71 1.56
N LEU A 218 -21.55 -7.09 1.77
CA LEU A 218 -21.43 -5.65 1.95
C LEU A 218 -21.86 -4.86 0.72
N LEU A 219 -21.50 -5.29 -0.49
CA LEU A 219 -21.93 -4.64 -1.73
C LEU A 219 -23.45 -4.68 -1.90
N VAL A 220 -24.07 -5.85 -1.68
CA VAL A 220 -25.54 -6.00 -1.75
C VAL A 220 -26.21 -5.13 -0.70
N PHE A 221 -25.71 -5.15 0.53
CA PHE A 221 -26.21 -4.29 1.60
C PHE A 221 -26.05 -2.80 1.28
N ALA A 222 -24.94 -2.41 0.68
CA ALA A 222 -24.66 -1.03 0.34
C ALA A 222 -25.63 -0.49 -0.73
N VAL A 223 -25.91 -1.28 -1.76
CA VAL A 223 -26.92 -0.92 -2.78
C VAL A 223 -28.30 -0.76 -2.13
N ALA A 224 -28.73 -1.73 -1.31
CA ALA A 224 -30.02 -1.68 -0.65
C ALA A 224 -30.15 -0.47 0.28
N SER A 225 -29.13 -0.25 1.13
CA SER A 225 -29.14 0.84 2.11
C SER A 225 -29.02 2.22 1.48
N ALA A 226 -28.29 2.35 0.36
CA ALA A 226 -28.21 3.58 -0.39
C ALA A 226 -29.54 3.91 -1.07
N ALA A 227 -30.18 2.93 -1.71
CA ALA A 227 -31.46 3.11 -2.40
C ALA A 227 -32.61 3.49 -1.45
N GLU A 228 -32.55 3.10 -0.18
CA GLU A 228 -33.53 3.51 0.84
C GLU A 228 -33.35 4.97 1.31
N GLN A 229 -32.12 5.50 1.27
CA GLN A 229 -31.79 6.80 1.87
C GLN A 229 -31.76 7.96 0.87
N THR A 230 -31.62 7.69 -0.43
CA THR A 230 -31.61 8.73 -1.46
C THR A 230 -32.29 8.29 -2.75
N LEU A 231 -32.94 9.24 -3.42
CA LEU A 231 -33.51 9.06 -4.76
C LEU A 231 -32.51 9.40 -5.87
N GLU A 232 -31.36 9.97 -5.52
CA GLU A 232 -30.29 10.33 -6.46
C GLU A 232 -29.49 9.08 -6.86
N TYR A 233 -29.64 8.64 -8.10
CA TYR A 233 -28.98 7.45 -8.65
C TYR A 233 -27.45 7.59 -8.65
N GLY A 234 -26.94 8.80 -8.88
CA GLY A 234 -25.52 9.11 -8.84
C GLY A 234 -24.94 9.00 -7.43
N ALA A 235 -25.68 9.42 -6.40
CA ALA A 235 -25.28 9.22 -5.01
C ALA A 235 -25.19 7.72 -4.65
N VAL A 236 -26.16 6.90 -5.08
CA VAL A 236 -26.10 5.43 -4.93
C VAL A 236 -24.87 4.86 -5.62
N PHE A 237 -24.60 5.28 -6.87
CA PHE A 237 -23.41 4.85 -7.61
C PHE A 237 -22.11 5.21 -6.88
N ALA A 238 -22.00 6.44 -6.38
CA ALA A 238 -20.83 6.89 -5.64
C ALA A 238 -20.57 6.03 -4.39
N ILE A 239 -21.63 5.73 -3.60
CA ILE A 239 -21.52 4.85 -2.43
C ILE A 239 -21.00 3.47 -2.83
N VAL A 240 -21.56 2.86 -3.87
CA VAL A 240 -21.12 1.54 -4.36
C VAL A 240 -19.65 1.55 -4.79
N MET A 241 -19.23 2.58 -5.52
CA MET A 241 -17.84 2.75 -5.94
C MET A 241 -16.89 2.93 -4.75
N TYR A 242 -17.29 3.67 -3.72
CA TYR A 242 -16.50 3.77 -2.49
C TYR A 242 -16.42 2.46 -1.73
N VAL A 243 -17.48 1.64 -1.74
CA VAL A 243 -17.42 0.28 -1.17
C VAL A 243 -16.44 -0.59 -1.96
N PHE A 244 -16.42 -0.52 -3.29
CA PHE A 244 -15.39 -1.19 -4.09
C PHE A 244 -13.98 -0.74 -3.72
N GLN A 245 -13.75 0.58 -3.58
CA GLN A 245 -12.45 1.11 -3.18
C GLN A 245 -12.04 0.65 -1.76
N PHE A 246 -13.01 0.51 -0.85
CA PHE A 246 -12.79 -0.06 0.48
C PHE A 246 -12.37 -1.53 0.39
N VAL A 247 -13.07 -2.33 -0.43
CA VAL A 247 -12.73 -3.75 -0.68
C VAL A 247 -11.31 -3.87 -1.23
N GLU A 248 -10.95 -3.07 -2.23
CA GLU A 248 -9.59 -3.04 -2.80
C GLU A 248 -8.54 -2.66 -1.75
N SER A 249 -8.82 -1.65 -0.95
CA SER A 249 -7.92 -1.20 0.11
C SER A 249 -7.71 -2.28 1.18
N MET A 250 -8.77 -3.04 1.52
CA MET A 250 -8.71 -4.18 2.43
C MET A 250 -7.82 -5.30 1.89
N LEU A 251 -7.90 -5.60 0.60
CA LEU A 251 -7.03 -6.58 -0.06
C LEU A 251 -5.57 -6.09 -0.15
N GLY A 252 -5.37 -4.76 -0.22
CA GLY A 252 -4.05 -4.11 -0.29
C GLY A 252 -3.28 -4.03 1.04
N ILE A 253 -3.92 -4.31 2.19
CA ILE A 253 -3.30 -4.18 3.52
C ILE A 253 -1.93 -4.87 3.64
N PRO A 254 -1.70 -6.11 3.16
CA PRO A 254 -0.40 -6.75 3.26
C PRO A 254 0.72 -5.96 2.59
N LEU A 255 0.43 -5.36 1.42
CA LEU A 255 1.39 -4.51 0.71
C LEU A 255 1.70 -3.24 1.50
N TYR A 256 0.67 -2.63 2.12
CA TYR A 256 0.85 -1.44 2.95
C TYR A 256 1.69 -1.73 4.19
N TYR A 257 1.46 -2.89 4.81
CA TYR A 257 2.24 -3.35 5.96
C TYR A 257 3.70 -3.60 5.58
N GLN A 258 3.96 -4.25 4.44
CA GLN A 258 5.32 -4.47 3.95
C GLN A 258 6.07 -3.16 3.68
N GLN A 259 5.41 -2.20 3.04
CA GLN A 259 6.00 -0.88 2.80
C GLN A 259 6.30 -0.14 4.11
N TRP A 260 5.43 -0.28 5.13
CA TRP A 260 5.63 0.32 6.45
C TRP A 260 6.81 -0.32 7.21
N LEU A 261 6.97 -1.65 7.13
CA LEU A 261 8.14 -2.32 7.68
C LEU A 261 9.44 -1.84 7.03
N ARG A 262 9.45 -1.68 5.70
CA ARG A 262 10.60 -1.13 4.95
C ARG A 262 10.93 0.29 5.40
N LEU A 263 9.93 1.14 5.62
CA LEU A 263 10.12 2.48 6.19
C LEU A 263 10.83 2.43 7.55
N ARG A 264 10.37 1.55 8.43
CA ARG A 264 10.92 1.39 9.79
C ARG A 264 12.36 0.87 9.75
N GLU A 265 12.66 -0.09 8.88
CA GLU A 265 14.01 -0.63 8.68
C GLU A 265 14.98 0.45 8.18
N ILE A 266 14.62 1.15 7.10
CA ILE A 266 15.47 2.19 6.49
C ILE A 266 15.68 3.35 7.47
N SER A 267 14.63 3.76 8.18
CA SER A 267 14.74 4.78 9.24
C SER A 267 15.69 4.36 10.36
N GLY A 268 15.71 3.07 10.71
CA GLY A 268 16.64 2.49 11.68
C GLY A 268 18.09 2.52 11.20
N ARG A 269 18.35 2.08 9.95
CA ARG A 269 19.69 2.10 9.34
C ARG A 269 20.25 3.52 9.27
N LEU A 270 19.42 4.50 8.90
CA LEU A 270 19.80 5.91 8.87
C LEU A 270 20.09 6.51 10.25
N ALA A 271 19.39 6.06 11.29
CA ALA A 271 19.66 6.49 12.66
C ALA A 271 20.99 5.94 13.17
N GLY A 272 21.32 4.68 12.84
CA GLY A 272 22.60 4.05 13.16
C GLY A 272 23.81 4.77 12.53
N VAL A 273 23.72 5.12 11.25
CA VAL A 273 24.78 5.88 10.54
C VAL A 273 24.99 7.28 11.13
N GLY A 274 23.94 7.89 11.72
CA GLY A 274 24.04 9.19 12.38
C GLY A 274 24.68 9.17 13.78
N VAL A 275 24.78 8.00 14.43
CA VAL A 275 25.41 7.85 15.75
C VAL A 275 26.93 7.70 15.60
N GLU A 276 27.41 7.03 14.55
CA GLU A 276 28.85 6.92 14.29
C GLU A 276 29.47 8.27 13.88
N ALA A 277 28.75 9.11 13.14
CA ALA A 277 29.19 10.46 12.79
C ALA A 277 29.17 11.45 13.97
N GLY A 278 28.43 11.14 15.04
CA GLY A 278 28.36 11.96 16.27
C GLY A 278 29.28 11.47 17.39
N ALA A 279 29.85 10.28 17.28
CA ALA A 279 30.81 9.71 18.23
C ALA A 279 32.28 9.97 17.84
N ALA A 280 32.51 10.55 16.66
CA ALA A 280 33.81 10.95 16.14
C ALA A 280 34.03 12.49 16.11
N ALA A 281 33.17 13.26 16.79
CA ALA A 281 33.31 14.69 17.02
C ALA A 281 33.51 14.96 18.52
#